data_AF-V9EMQ4-F1
#
_entry.id   AF-V9EMQ4-F1
#
_cell.length_a   1.000
_cell.length_b   1.000
_cell.length_c   1.000
_cell.angle_alpha   90.00
_cell.angle_beta   90.00
_cell.angle_gamma   90.00
#
_symmetry.space_group_name_H-M   'P 1'
#
loop_
_entity.id
_entity.type
_entity.pdbx_description
1 polymer ?
#
loop_
_entity_poly.entity_id
_entity_poly.type
_entity_poly.pdbx_seq_one_letter_code
_entity_poly.pdbx_strand_id
1 'polypeptide(L)'
;MLTIREAPKSRTAIAGIYTDDKCTTDTRFVFSREFVEKVQTAIRRFRKTFAVDCEDDSVGVCVSRFGIFMLKDIKAMDQWHTCMEFLAQTEDAMNWAVSTCMKRFTIPEELSNGVTTEPRERLKCNQEAVASRRARDIV
;
A
#
# COMPACT_ATOMS: atom_id res chain seq x y z
N MET A 1 14.64 -1.19 -13.54
CA MET A 1 13.97 -0.12 -12.77
C MET A 1 12.65 0.19 -13.45
N LEU A 2 11.51 -0.03 -12.78
CA LEU A 2 10.19 0.31 -13.31
C LEU A 2 10.03 1.83 -13.31
N THR A 3 9.42 2.38 -14.36
CA THR A 3 9.19 3.84 -14.50
C THR A 3 7.71 4.15 -14.36
N ILE A 4 7.38 5.26 -13.70
CA ILE A 4 6.00 5.76 -13.65
C ILE A 4 5.70 6.49 -14.96
N ARG A 5 4.59 6.16 -15.61
CA ARG A 5 4.13 6.85 -16.82
C ARG A 5 2.76 7.48 -16.62
N GLU A 6 2.61 8.70 -17.09
CA GLU A 6 1.29 9.33 -17.20
C GLU A 6 0.53 8.72 -18.37
N ALA A 7 -0.75 8.43 -18.15
CA ALA A 7 -1.66 8.08 -19.23
C ALA A 7 -1.96 9.33 -20.09
N PRO A 8 -2.27 9.16 -21.40
CA PRO A 8 -2.54 10.28 -22.28
C PRO A 8 -3.78 11.07 -21.81
N LYS A 9 -3.64 12.38 -21.61
CA LYS A 9 -4.72 13.27 -21.15
C LYS A 9 -5.86 13.44 -22.16
N SER A 10 -5.61 13.16 -23.44
CA SER A 10 -6.49 13.53 -24.57
C SER A 10 -7.26 12.38 -25.22
N ARG A 11 -7.07 11.13 -24.80
CA ARG A 11 -7.82 9.97 -25.32
C ARG A 11 -8.21 9.03 -24.20
N THR A 12 -9.52 8.81 -24.08
CA THR A 12 -10.19 8.06 -23.02
C THR A 12 -9.71 6.62 -22.97
N ALA A 13 -9.41 6.15 -21.77
CA ALA A 13 -9.26 4.73 -21.51
C ALA A 13 -10.64 4.07 -21.64
N ILE A 14 -10.74 3.00 -22.42
CA ILE A 14 -12.03 2.35 -22.74
C ILE A 14 -12.06 0.99 -22.04
N ALA A 15 -13.02 0.80 -21.14
CA ALA A 15 -13.28 -0.49 -20.53
C ALA A 15 -14.06 -1.39 -21.50
N GLY A 16 -13.67 -2.66 -21.57
CA GLY A 16 -14.27 -3.63 -22.47
C GLY A 16 -13.89 -5.06 -22.13
N ILE A 17 -14.54 -5.99 -22.81
CA ILE A 17 -14.18 -7.41 -22.78
C ILE A 17 -13.10 -7.62 -23.83
N TYR A 18 -11.96 -8.16 -23.43
CA TYR A 18 -10.82 -8.38 -24.30
C TYR A 18 -10.33 -9.81 -24.14
N THR A 19 -9.86 -10.40 -25.23
CA THR A 19 -9.22 -11.70 -25.24
C THR A 19 -7.71 -11.54 -24.95
N ASP A 20 -7.12 -12.49 -24.24
CA ASP A 20 -5.74 -12.39 -23.71
C ASP A 20 -4.68 -12.26 -24.84
N ASP A 21 -4.99 -12.71 -26.06
CA ASP A 21 -4.13 -12.56 -27.25
C ASP A 21 -3.92 -11.10 -27.69
N LYS A 22 -4.82 -10.20 -27.29
CA LYS A 22 -4.73 -8.77 -27.61
C LYS A 22 -4.13 -7.95 -26.47
N CYS A 23 -3.86 -8.57 -25.34
CA CYS A 23 -3.39 -7.91 -24.13
C CYS A 23 -1.87 -7.71 -24.13
N THR A 24 -1.45 -6.63 -23.47
CA THR A 24 -0.03 -6.31 -23.30
C THR A 24 0.59 -7.31 -22.32
N THR A 25 1.56 -8.10 -22.77
CA THR A 25 2.18 -9.17 -21.97
C THR A 25 3.48 -8.79 -21.26
N ASP A 26 4.14 -7.70 -21.67
CA ASP A 26 5.43 -7.23 -21.11
C ASP A 26 5.33 -5.79 -20.59
N THR A 27 4.64 -5.63 -19.46
CA THR A 27 4.42 -4.32 -18.84
C THR A 27 5.65 -3.89 -18.03
N ARG A 28 6.48 -2.99 -18.59
CA ARG A 28 7.73 -2.48 -17.97
C ARG A 28 7.60 -1.13 -17.25
N PHE A 29 6.37 -0.68 -17.01
CA PHE A 29 6.08 0.60 -16.40
C PHE A 29 4.80 0.52 -15.58
N VAL A 30 4.61 1.48 -14.68
CA VAL A 30 3.41 1.57 -13.84
C VAL A 30 2.70 2.87 -14.16
N PHE A 31 1.38 2.84 -14.36
CA PHE A 31 0.62 4.07 -14.51
C PHE A 31 0.52 4.82 -13.17
N SER A 32 0.29 6.14 -13.22
CA SER A 32 0.06 6.92 -11.98
C SER A 32 -1.09 6.35 -11.15
N ARG A 33 -1.02 6.48 -9.83
CA ARG A 33 -2.05 5.99 -8.89
C ARG A 33 -3.44 6.49 -9.25
N GLU A 34 -3.57 7.79 -9.52
CA GLU A 34 -4.83 8.39 -9.94
C GLU A 34 -5.43 7.73 -11.19
N PHE A 35 -4.59 7.35 -12.15
CA PHE A 35 -5.05 6.68 -13.36
C PHE A 35 -5.51 5.26 -13.07
N VAL A 36 -4.72 4.50 -12.29
CA VAL A 36 -5.06 3.14 -11.86
C VAL A 36 -6.42 3.13 -11.15
N GLU A 37 -6.66 4.05 -10.22
CA GLU A 37 -7.94 4.18 -9.51
C GLU A 37 -9.11 4.52 -10.44
N LYS A 38 -8.91 5.43 -11.41
CA LYS A 38 -9.91 5.77 -12.43
C LYS A 38 -10.26 4.56 -13.29
N VAL A 39 -9.25 3.79 -13.71
CA VAL A 39 -9.40 2.58 -14.53
C VAL A 39 -10.13 1.49 -13.76
N GLN A 40 -9.75 1.21 -12.51
CA GLN A 40 -10.48 0.26 -11.67
C GLN A 40 -11.95 0.66 -11.51
N THR A 41 -12.22 1.94 -11.29
CA THR A 41 -13.59 2.46 -11.18
C THR A 41 -14.37 2.29 -12.47
N ALA A 42 -13.73 2.54 -13.63
CA ALA A 42 -14.33 2.32 -14.94
C ALA A 42 -14.67 0.85 -15.18
N ILE A 43 -13.77 -0.08 -14.84
CA ILE A 43 -14.00 -1.53 -14.93
C ILE A 43 -15.17 -1.96 -14.03
N ARG A 44 -15.20 -1.48 -12.77
CA ARG A 44 -16.30 -1.78 -11.84
C ARG A 44 -17.65 -1.28 -12.38
N ARG A 45 -17.69 -0.06 -12.92
CA ARG A 45 -18.91 0.50 -13.54
C ARG A 45 -19.33 -0.30 -14.77
N PHE A 46 -18.39 -0.65 -15.64
CA PHE A 46 -18.65 -1.45 -16.82
C PHE A 46 -19.30 -2.79 -16.44
N ARG A 47 -18.72 -3.53 -15.49
CA ARG A 47 -19.29 -4.80 -15.01
C ARG A 47 -20.70 -4.65 -14.46
N LYS A 48 -20.93 -3.61 -13.64
CA LYS A 48 -22.24 -3.33 -13.06
C LYS A 48 -23.30 -3.01 -14.11
N THR A 49 -22.95 -2.22 -15.12
CA THR A 49 -23.89 -1.80 -16.17
C THR A 49 -24.26 -2.94 -17.11
N PHE A 50 -23.30 -3.80 -17.45
CA PHE A 50 -23.51 -4.86 -18.42
C PHE A 50 -23.86 -6.22 -17.80
N ALA A 51 -24.05 -6.29 -16.47
CA ALA A 51 -24.37 -7.51 -15.71
C ALA A 51 -23.53 -8.72 -16.16
N VAL A 52 -22.25 -8.46 -16.43
CA VAL A 52 -21.40 -9.47 -17.06
C VAL A 52 -20.93 -10.44 -15.97
N ASP A 53 -21.53 -11.64 -15.93
CA ASP A 53 -21.01 -12.82 -15.22
C ASP A 53 -19.79 -13.39 -15.96
N CYS A 54 -18.82 -12.53 -16.22
CA CYS A 54 -17.57 -12.91 -16.86
C CYS A 54 -16.50 -13.04 -15.79
N GLU A 55 -15.64 -14.05 -15.96
CA GLU A 55 -14.51 -14.27 -15.08
C GLU A 55 -13.68 -12.99 -14.93
N ASP A 56 -12.98 -12.87 -13.80
CA ASP A 56 -12.26 -11.66 -13.45
C ASP A 56 -11.20 -11.26 -14.49
N ASP A 57 -10.76 -12.23 -15.29
CA ASP A 57 -9.78 -12.14 -16.37
C ASP A 57 -10.40 -11.73 -17.72
N SER A 58 -11.73 -11.58 -17.75
CA SER A 58 -12.62 -11.10 -18.82
C SER A 58 -12.38 -9.69 -19.34
N VAL A 59 -12.16 -8.81 -18.36
CA VAL A 59 -12.42 -7.39 -18.50
C VAL A 59 -11.11 -6.64 -18.36
N GLY A 60 -10.82 -5.82 -19.35
CA GLY A 60 -9.64 -4.99 -19.40
C GLY A 60 -9.97 -3.57 -19.81
N VAL A 61 -8.92 -2.76 -19.89
CA VAL A 61 -8.99 -1.38 -20.33
C VAL A 61 -7.99 -1.16 -21.45
N CYS A 62 -8.48 -0.68 -22.58
CA CYS A 62 -7.66 -0.21 -23.68
C CYS A 62 -7.19 1.22 -23.38
N VAL A 63 -5.87 1.40 -23.30
CA VAL A 63 -5.21 2.68 -23.10
C VAL A 63 -4.51 3.05 -24.40
N SER A 64 -4.93 4.16 -25.00
CA SER A 64 -4.38 4.66 -26.25
C SER A 64 -2.84 4.73 -26.20
N ARG A 65 -2.16 4.18 -27.22
CA ARG A 65 -0.69 4.11 -27.37
C ARG A 65 0.04 3.16 -26.40
N PHE A 66 -0.66 2.60 -25.41
CA PHE A 66 -0.07 1.70 -24.42
C PHE A 66 -0.57 0.26 -24.55
N GLY A 67 -1.74 0.06 -25.16
CA GLY A 67 -2.31 -1.25 -25.41
C GLY A 67 -3.45 -1.58 -24.46
N ILE A 68 -3.77 -2.87 -24.35
CA ILE A 68 -4.88 -3.37 -23.55
C ILE A 68 -4.32 -4.00 -22.28
N PHE A 69 -4.83 -3.57 -21.13
CA PHE A 69 -4.44 -4.04 -19.82
C PHE A 69 -5.61 -4.76 -19.18
N MET A 70 -5.40 -6.00 -18.77
CA MET A 70 -6.41 -6.78 -18.07
C MET A 70 -6.57 -6.28 -16.62
N LEU A 71 -7.67 -6.64 -15.97
CA LEU A 71 -7.86 -6.31 -14.56
C LEU A 71 -6.71 -6.80 -13.67
N LYS A 72 -6.11 -7.96 -13.98
CA LYS A 72 -4.92 -8.49 -13.29
C LYS A 72 -3.75 -7.50 -13.32
N ASP A 73 -3.50 -6.87 -14.47
CA ASP A 73 -2.40 -5.91 -14.65
C ASP A 73 -2.67 -4.63 -13.85
N ILE A 74 -3.91 -4.15 -13.88
CA ILE A 74 -4.33 -2.96 -13.14
C ILE A 74 -4.27 -3.20 -11.62
N LYS A 75 -4.66 -4.40 -11.15
CA LYS A 75 -4.51 -4.80 -9.74
C LYS A 75 -3.03 -4.88 -9.34
N ALA A 76 -2.17 -5.43 -10.20
CA ALA A 76 -0.72 -5.49 -9.94
C ALA A 76 -0.10 -4.09 -9.83
N MET A 77 -0.52 -3.13 -10.68
CA MET A 77 -0.08 -1.73 -10.57
C MET A 77 -0.52 -1.06 -9.27
N ASP A 78 -1.73 -1.34 -8.80
CA ASP A 78 -2.26 -0.81 -7.53
C ASP A 78 -1.51 -1.38 -6.31
N GLN A 79 -1.21 -2.68 -6.34
CA GLN A 79 -0.36 -3.32 -5.35
C GLN A 79 1.04 -2.72 -5.33
N TRP A 80 1.61 -2.43 -6.50
CA TRP A 80 2.91 -1.75 -6.58
C TRP A 80 2.90 -0.40 -5.87
N HIS A 81 1.88 0.45 -6.09
CA HIS A 81 1.74 1.73 -5.37
C HIS A 81 1.65 1.54 -3.86
N THR A 82 0.81 0.59 -3.43
CA THR A 82 0.64 0.24 -2.01
C THR A 82 1.96 -0.21 -1.37
N CYS A 83 2.71 -1.10 -2.04
CA CYS A 83 4.01 -1.56 -1.56
C CYS A 83 5.03 -0.41 -1.46
N MET A 84 5.08 0.48 -2.45
CA MET A 84 6.00 1.62 -2.43
C MET A 84 5.69 2.59 -1.28
N GLU A 85 4.41 2.79 -0.94
CA GLU A 85 4.03 3.60 0.22
C GLU A 85 4.45 2.95 1.54
N PHE A 86 4.28 1.64 1.69
CA PHE A 86 4.75 0.93 2.89
C PHE A 86 6.27 0.98 3.04
N LEU A 87 7.01 0.88 1.93
CA LEU A 87 8.46 1.01 1.95
C LEU A 87 8.90 2.41 2.40
N ALA A 88 8.25 3.46 1.88
CA ALA A 88 8.52 4.84 2.30
C ALA A 88 8.23 5.06 3.80
N GLN A 89 7.10 4.55 4.29
CA GLN A 89 6.75 4.62 5.72
C GLN A 89 7.75 3.86 6.61
N THR A 90 8.24 2.72 6.13
CA THR A 90 9.25 1.93 6.86
C THR A 90 10.57 2.68 6.94
N GLU A 91 11.00 3.32 5.85
CA GLU A 91 12.19 4.17 5.83
C GLU A 91 12.05 5.34 6.82
N ASP A 92 10.92 6.02 6.84
CA ASP A 92 10.63 7.09 7.80
C ASP A 92 10.68 6.59 9.26
N ALA A 93 10.09 5.43 9.53
CA ALA A 93 10.11 4.83 10.86
C ALA A 93 11.53 4.43 11.30
N MET A 94 12.35 3.90 10.38
CA MET A 94 13.75 3.59 10.64
C MET A 94 14.55 4.86 10.93
N ASN A 95 14.36 5.90 10.11
CA ASN A 95 15.01 7.20 10.31
C ASN A 95 14.64 7.82 11.67
N TRP A 96 13.36 7.72 12.06
CA TRP A 96 12.89 8.15 13.37
C TRP A 96 13.51 7.33 14.50
N ALA A 97 13.57 6.00 14.37
CA ALA A 97 14.16 5.12 15.37
C ALA A 97 15.64 5.42 15.57
N VAL A 98 16.42 5.58 14.49
CA VAL A 98 17.84 5.95 14.54
C VAL A 98 18.02 7.30 15.24
N SER A 99 17.20 8.30 14.90
CA SER A 99 17.28 9.65 15.47
C SER A 99 16.91 9.71 16.95
N THR A 100 16.11 8.77 17.45
CA THR A 100 15.61 8.73 18.83
C THR A 100 16.37 7.75 19.73
N CYS A 101 16.95 6.68 19.18
CA CYS A 101 17.60 5.61 19.94
C CYS A 101 18.89 6.07 20.67
N MET A 102 19.52 7.17 20.26
CA MET A 102 20.80 7.63 20.83
C MET A 102 20.71 8.82 21.80
N LYS A 103 19.53 9.28 22.23
CA LYS A 103 19.43 10.17 23.39
C LYS A 103 19.18 9.38 24.67
N ARG A 104 20.05 8.42 24.99
CA ARG A 104 20.30 8.12 26.40
C ARG A 104 20.94 9.38 26.95
N PHE A 105 20.14 10.23 27.58
CA PHE A 105 20.67 11.31 28.41
C PHE A 105 21.58 10.65 29.42
N THR A 106 22.90 10.75 29.21
CA THR A 106 23.84 10.50 30.29
C THR A 106 23.47 11.51 31.35
N ILE A 107 22.97 11.04 32.49
CA ILE A 107 22.67 11.92 33.61
C ILE A 107 24.01 12.59 33.95
N PRO A 108 24.11 13.92 33.85
CA PRO A 108 25.31 14.63 34.28
C PRO A 108 25.66 14.19 35.70
N GLU A 109 26.93 13.98 35.99
CA GLU A 109 27.39 13.38 37.25
C GLU A 109 26.86 14.15 38.48
N GLU A 110 26.61 15.46 38.29
CA GLU A 110 26.03 16.39 39.26
C GLU A 110 24.56 16.10 39.62
N LEU A 111 23.85 15.29 38.84
CA LEU A 111 22.45 14.90 39.05
C LEU A 111 22.29 13.41 39.45
N SER A 112 23.40 12.67 39.58
CA SER A 112 23.38 11.22 39.88
C SER A 112 23.05 10.88 41.34
N ASN A 113 23.22 11.84 42.24
CA ASN A 113 23.03 11.75 43.69
C ASN A 113 21.56 11.99 44.15
N GLY A 114 20.68 12.42 43.25
CA GLY A 114 19.25 12.64 43.55
C GLY A 114 18.30 11.56 43.04
N VAL A 115 18.80 10.59 42.26
CA VAL A 115 17.97 9.53 41.66
C VAL A 115 18.06 8.29 42.54
N THR A 116 17.00 7.99 43.28
CA THR A 116 16.89 6.75 44.05
C THR A 116 16.96 5.56 43.09
N THR A 117 18.00 4.73 43.24
CA THR A 117 18.26 3.54 42.41
C THR A 117 17.39 2.34 42.77
N GLU A 118 16.40 2.50 43.65
CA GLU A 118 15.46 1.42 43.91
C GLU A 118 14.55 1.24 42.68
N PRO A 119 14.48 0.02 42.11
CA PRO A 119 13.55 -0.28 41.06
C PRO A 119 12.15 -0.19 41.68
N ARG A 120 11.47 0.94 41.53
CA ARG A 120 10.04 1.02 41.77
C ARG A 120 9.40 -0.03 40.88
N GLU A 121 8.86 -1.08 41.48
CA GLU A 121 8.02 -2.09 40.85
C GLU A 121 6.87 -1.41 40.10
N ARG A 122 7.13 -0.99 38.87
CA ARG A 122 6.12 -0.44 37.95
C ARG A 122 6.18 -1.19 36.63
N LEU A 123 6.13 -2.51 36.73
CA LEU A 123 5.85 -3.41 35.63
C LEU A 123 4.83 -4.47 36.07
N LYS A 124 3.65 -4.03 36.49
CA LYS A 124 2.45 -4.90 36.60
C LYS A 124 1.19 -4.30 35.96
N CYS A 125 1.33 -3.38 35.00
CA CYS A 125 0.14 -2.80 34.34
C CYS A 125 0.09 -2.92 32.80
N ASN A 126 1.06 -3.59 32.16
CA ASN A 126 1.08 -3.65 30.68
C ASN A 126 1.03 -5.07 30.08
N GLN A 127 1.06 -6.14 30.89
CA GLN A 127 0.86 -7.51 30.37
C GLN A 127 -0.61 -7.94 30.42
N GLU A 128 -1.38 -7.54 31.44
CA GLU A 128 -2.82 -7.87 31.51
C GLU A 128 -3.66 -7.14 30.45
N ALA A 129 -3.25 -5.94 30.02
CA ALA A 129 -3.95 -5.19 28.97
C ALA A 129 -3.80 -5.83 27.58
N VAL A 130 -2.69 -6.53 27.30
CA VAL A 130 -2.47 -7.23 26.02
C VAL A 130 -3.18 -8.59 26.02
N ALA A 131 -3.22 -9.29 27.15
CA ALA A 131 -3.98 -10.54 27.28
C ALA A 131 -5.51 -10.32 27.23
N SER A 132 -6.03 -9.23 27.81
CA SER A 132 -7.47 -8.95 27.82
C SER A 132 -8.03 -8.50 26.46
N ARG A 133 -7.22 -7.87 25.60
CA ARG A 133 -7.64 -7.52 24.23
C ARG A 133 -7.72 -8.74 23.32
N ARG A 134 -6.80 -9.69 23.46
CA ARG A 134 -6.79 -10.92 22.65
C ARG A 134 -7.96 -11.87 22.93
N ALA A 135 -8.62 -11.74 24.09
CA ALA A 135 -9.77 -12.56 24.46
C ALA A 135 -11.13 -11.99 24.01
N ARG A 136 -11.20 -10.73 23.55
CA ARG A 136 -12.46 -10.12 23.08
C ARG A 136 -12.67 -10.19 21.57
N ASP A 137 -11.63 -10.52 20.81
CA ASP A 137 -11.71 -10.68 19.36
C ASP A 137 -11.92 -12.16 18.93
N ILE A 138 -12.22 -13.04 19.89
CA ILE A 138 -12.64 -14.43 19.66
C ILE A 138 -13.93 -14.70 20.44
N VAL A 139 -15.01 -14.00 20.07
CA VAL A 139 -16.40 -14.46 20.20
C VAL A 139 -17.18 -13.94 19.00
#